data_AF-A0AAW6MD21-F1
#
_entry.id   AF-A0AAW6MD21-F1
#
_cell.length_a   1.000
_cell.length_b   1.000
_cell.length_c   1.000
_cell.angle_alpha   90.00
_cell.angle_beta   90.00
_cell.angle_gamma   90.00
#
_symmetry.space_group_name_H-M   'P 1'
#
loop_
_entity.id
_entity.type
_entity.pdbx_description
1 polymer ?
#
loop_
_entity_poly.entity_id
_entity_poly.type
_entity_poly.pdbx_seq_one_letter_code
_entity_poly.pdbx_strand_id
1 'polypeptide(L)'
;DGASGIARNLGVSESVIGLTLVAGGTSLPELATSMVAALKKNPEIAIGNVIGSNLFNIFFVLGCSASITPLHLTCITNMDLLVLVGSSILLWIFGLFFA
;
A
#
# COMPACT_ATOMS: atom_id res chain seq x y z
N ASP A 1 -19.98 -2.75 0.21
CA ASP A 1 -21.03 -3.52 0.93
C ASP A 1 -20.82 -5.03 1.03
N GLY A 2 -19.75 -5.61 0.47
CA GLY A 2 -19.45 -7.05 0.64
C GLY A 2 -18.68 -7.34 1.93
N ALA A 3 -17.43 -7.78 1.81
CA ALA A 3 -16.57 -8.14 2.93
C ALA A 3 -16.36 -7.01 3.98
N SER A 4 -16.48 -5.74 3.58
CA SER A 4 -16.52 -4.61 4.52
C SER A 4 -17.78 -4.62 5.41
N GLY A 5 -18.94 -5.04 4.90
CA GLY A 5 -20.16 -5.22 5.69
C GLY A 5 -20.09 -6.41 6.65
N ILE A 6 -19.42 -7.50 6.26
CA ILE A 6 -19.18 -8.67 7.12
C ILE A 6 -18.23 -8.30 8.27
N ALA A 7 -17.14 -7.59 7.98
CA ALA A 7 -16.19 -7.16 9.00
C ALA A 7 -16.78 -6.12 9.98
N ARG A 8 -17.66 -5.23 9.49
CA ARG A 8 -18.41 -4.30 10.34
C ARG A 8 -19.38 -5.03 11.28
N ASN A 9 -20.03 -6.10 10.81
CA ASN A 9 -20.86 -6.98 11.65
C ASN A 9 -20.07 -7.81 12.67
N LEU A 10 -18.77 -8.03 12.44
CA LEU A 10 -17.86 -8.69 13.38
C LEU A 10 -17.22 -7.71 14.40
N GLY A 11 -17.64 -6.44 14.41
CA GLY A 11 -17.14 -5.43 15.35
C GLY A 11 -15.75 -4.90 15.01
N VAL A 12 -15.25 -5.14 13.79
CA VAL A 12 -13.95 -4.66 13.34
C VAL A 12 -14.06 -3.19 12.94
N SER A 13 -13.15 -2.36 13.46
CA SER A 13 -13.04 -0.93 13.11
C SER A 13 -12.85 -0.74 11.60
N GLU A 14 -13.53 0.27 11.04
CA GLU A 14 -13.36 0.69 9.65
C GLU A 14 -11.90 0.93 9.26
N SER A 15 -11.09 1.43 10.20
CA SER A 15 -9.66 1.64 10.00
C SER A 15 -8.93 0.31 9.75
N VAL A 16 -9.28 -0.75 10.49
CA VAL A 16 -8.67 -2.07 10.32
C VAL A 16 -9.10 -2.67 8.98
N ILE A 17 -10.38 -2.57 8.62
CA ILE A 17 -10.91 -3.07 7.34
C ILE A 17 -10.21 -2.37 6.16
N GLY A 18 -10.05 -1.05 6.23
CA GLY A 18 -9.33 -0.27 5.22
C GLY A 18 -7.85 -0.66 5.12
N LEU A 19 -7.17 -0.77 6.26
CA LEU A 19 -5.73 -1.06 6.32
C LEU A 19 -5.35 -2.51 5.97
N THR A 20 -6.24 -3.48 6.15
CA THR A 20 -5.92 -4.90 5.89
C THR A 20 -6.66 -5.47 4.69
N LEU A 21 -7.99 -5.43 4.70
CA LEU A 21 -8.78 -6.10 3.69
C LEU A 21 -8.76 -5.33 2.36
N VAL A 22 -8.96 -4.02 2.42
CA VAL A 22 -8.98 -3.18 1.21
C VAL A 22 -7.56 -3.02 0.67
N ALA A 23 -6.61 -2.58 1.50
CA ALA A 23 -5.21 -2.42 1.09
C ALA A 23 -4.59 -3.72 0.60
N GLY A 24 -4.83 -4.85 1.28
CA GLY A 24 -4.38 -6.17 0.83
C GLY A 24 -5.06 -6.59 -0.47
N GLY A 25 -6.37 -6.39 -0.59
CA GLY A 25 -7.16 -6.72 -1.78
C GLY A 25 -6.71 -5.98 -3.04
N THR A 26 -6.34 -4.70 -2.92
CA THR A 26 -5.84 -3.89 -4.04
C THR A 26 -4.43 -4.29 -4.47
N SER A 27 -3.60 -4.80 -3.56
CA SER A 27 -2.22 -5.18 -3.86
C SER A 27 -1.99 -6.64 -4.26
N LEU A 28 -3.01 -7.49 -4.11
CA LEU A 28 -2.96 -8.89 -4.59
C LEU A 28 -2.73 -9.01 -6.11
N PRO A 29 -3.40 -8.25 -6.99
CA PRO A 29 -3.13 -8.30 -8.43
C PRO A 29 -1.70 -7.89 -8.78
N GLU A 30 -1.18 -6.86 -8.10
CA GLU A 30 0.15 -6.28 -8.31
C GLU A 30 1.26 -7.23 -7.84
N LEU A 31 1.00 -7.93 -6.73
CA LEU A 31 1.86 -8.98 -6.20
C LEU A 31 1.87 -10.20 -7.14
N ALA A 32 0.71 -10.58 -7.69
CA ALA A 32 0.61 -11.66 -8.67
C ALA A 32 1.35 -11.33 -9.98
N THR A 33 1.21 -10.12 -10.52
CA THR A 33 1.93 -9.72 -11.74
C THR A 33 3.44 -9.65 -11.52
N SER A 34 3.88 -9.12 -10.38
CA SER A 34 5.31 -9.05 -10.01
C SER A 34 5.90 -10.45 -9.81
N MET A 35 5.17 -11.38 -9.19
CA MET A 35 5.59 -12.77 -9.01
C MET A 35 5.72 -13.51 -10.35
N VAL A 36 4.74 -13.33 -11.26
CA VAL A 36 4.79 -13.92 -12.60
C VAL A 36 5.93 -13.35 -13.43
N ALA A 37 6.22 -12.05 -13.32
CA ALA A 37 7.34 -11.40 -14.02
C ALA A 37 8.71 -11.88 -13.50
N ALA A 38 8.84 -12.06 -12.18
CA ALA A 38 10.03 -12.64 -11.55
C ALA A 38 10.27 -14.09 -11.99
N LEU A 39 9.21 -14.92 -12.03
CA LEU A 39 9.28 -16.30 -12.51
C LEU A 39 9.65 -16.40 -13.99
N LYS A 40 9.25 -15.42 -14.81
CA LYS A 40 9.61 -15.34 -16.24
C LYS A 40 11.02 -14.78 -16.49
N LYS A 41 11.86 -14.55 -15.47
CA LYS A 41 13.19 -13.92 -15.60
C LYS A 41 13.19 -12.57 -16.32
N ASN A 42 12.10 -11.81 -16.22
CA ASN A 42 12.00 -10.45 -16.78
C ASN A 42 11.91 -9.43 -15.63
N PRO A 43 13.01 -9.19 -14.88
CA PRO A 43 13.00 -8.34 -13.70
C PRO A 43 12.68 -6.88 -14.03
N GLU A 44 13.00 -6.41 -15.24
CA GLU A 44 12.71 -5.05 -15.70
C GLU A 44 11.20 -4.74 -15.69
N ILE A 45 10.37 -5.70 -16.10
CA ILE A 45 8.91 -5.56 -16.12
C ILE A 45 8.36 -5.59 -14.69
N ALA A 46 8.93 -6.41 -13.81
CA ALA A 46 8.53 -6.47 -12.40
C ALA A 46 8.81 -5.13 -11.69
N ILE A 47 9.99 -4.55 -11.90
CA ILE A 47 10.36 -3.24 -11.35
C ILE A 47 9.46 -2.14 -11.89
N GLY A 48 9.21 -2.13 -13.21
CA GLY A 48 8.31 -1.17 -13.86
C GLY A 48 6.88 -1.22 -13.30
N ASN A 49 6.37 -2.42 -13.03
CA ASN A 49 5.05 -2.62 -12.43
C ASN A 49 5.00 -2.07 -10.99
N VAL A 50 5.99 -2.41 -10.15
CA VAL A 50 6.02 -1.96 -8.75
C VAL A 50 6.13 -0.45 -8.64
N ILE A 51 7.05 0.16 -9.39
CA ILE A 51 7.25 1.62 -9.38
C ILE A 51 6.03 2.31 -9.97
N GLY A 52 5.52 1.83 -11.11
CA GLY A 52 4.39 2.41 -11.82
C GLY A 52 3.10 2.41 -11.00
N SER A 53 2.76 1.28 -10.36
CA SER A 53 1.55 1.16 -9.52
C SER A 53 1.59 2.11 -8.32
N ASN A 54 2.75 2.24 -7.65
CA ASN A 54 2.90 3.18 -6.54
C ASN A 54 2.79 4.64 -7.00
N LEU A 55 3.37 4.97 -8.16
CA LEU A 55 3.28 6.30 -8.75
C LEU A 55 1.82 6.65 -9.07
N PHE A 56 1.08 5.73 -9.70
CA PHE A 56 -0.32 5.92 -10.06
C PHE A 56 -1.21 6.08 -8.81
N ASN A 57 -1.00 5.25 -7.79
CA ASN A 57 -1.78 5.32 -6.55
C ASN A 57 -1.55 6.65 -5.81
N ILE A 58 -0.34 7.19 -5.80
CA ILE A 58 -0.05 8.47 -5.12
C ILE A 58 -0.53 9.67 -5.95
N PHE A 59 -0.14 9.77 -7.22
CA PHE A 59 -0.45 10.97 -8.00
C PHE A 59 -1.89 11.00 -8.49
N PHE A 60 -2.40 9.87 -8.96
CA PHE A 60 -3.73 9.82 -9.56
C PHE A 60 -4.80 9.52 -8.52
N VAL A 61 -4.71 8.38 -7.83
CA VAL A 61 -5.76 7.98 -6.88
C VAL A 61 -5.81 8.92 -5.67
N LEU A 62 -4.69 9.07 -4.96
CA LEU A 62 -4.62 9.93 -3.77
C LEU A 62 -4.76 11.41 -4.15
N GLY A 63 -4.13 11.86 -5.24
CA GLY A 63 -4.24 13.24 -5.73
C GLY A 63 -5.67 13.64 -6.12
N CYS A 64 -6.38 12.81 -6.88
CA CYS A 64 -7.79 13.04 -7.19
C CYS A 64 -8.66 12.94 -5.94
N SER A 65 -8.43 11.96 -5.06
CA SER A 65 -9.19 11.80 -3.82
C SER A 65 -9.04 13.01 -2.90
N ALA A 66 -7.82 13.55 -2.75
CA ALA A 66 -7.53 14.74 -1.94
C ALA A 66 -8.12 16.03 -2.55
N SER A 67 -8.20 16.10 -3.88
CA SER A 67 -8.80 17.24 -4.60
C SER A 67 -10.33 17.27 -4.44
N ILE A 68 -10.97 16.10 -4.39
CA ILE A 68 -12.43 15.97 -4.21
C ILE A 68 -12.83 16.05 -2.74
N THR A 69 -12.06 15.40 -1.87
CA THR A 69 -12.33 15.30 -0.42
C THR A 69 -11.04 15.52 0.36
N PRO A 70 -10.89 16.66 1.06
CA PRO A 70 -9.70 16.94 1.85
C PRO A 70 -9.46 15.84 2.89
N LEU A 71 -8.28 15.22 2.82
CA LEU A 71 -7.88 14.15 3.74
C LEU A 71 -7.51 14.76 5.10
N HIS A 72 -8.40 14.65 6.07
CA HIS A 72 -8.15 15.11 7.44
C HIS A 72 -7.33 14.06 8.20
N LEU A 73 -6.06 14.36 8.46
CA LEU A 73 -5.16 13.52 9.26
C LEU A 73 -5.46 13.71 10.77
N THR A 74 -6.64 13.30 11.22
CA THR A 74 -7.08 13.53 12.61
C THR A 74 -6.57 12.48 13.59
N CYS A 75 -6.02 11.35 13.11
CA CYS A 75 -5.66 10.20 13.93
C CYS A 75 -4.24 9.67 13.68
N ILE A 76 -3.36 10.47 13.07
CA ILE A 76 -1.95 10.09 12.88
C ILE A 76 -1.13 10.77 13.97
N THR A 77 -0.52 9.96 14.82
CA THR A 77 0.33 10.44 15.92
C THR A 77 1.77 10.61 15.42
N ASN A 78 2.56 11.48 16.04
CA ASN A 78 3.99 11.64 15.70
C ASN A 78 4.77 10.31 15.79
N MET A 79 4.33 9.38 16.64
CA MET A 79 4.91 8.04 16.75
C MET A 79 4.65 7.19 15.50
N ASP A 80 3.46 7.26 14.90
CA ASP A 80 3.12 6.49 13.69
C ASP A 80 3.99 6.94 12.51
N LEU A 81 4.20 8.26 12.42
CA LEU A 81 5.06 8.87 11.40
C LEU A 81 6.54 8.51 11.61
N LEU A 82 6.98 8.42 12.87
CA LEU A 82 8.34 8.01 13.21
C LEU A 82 8.58 6.52 12.90
N VAL A 83 7.59 5.66 13.19
CA VAL A 83 7.65 4.23 12.83
C VAL A 83 7.64 4.03 11.31
N LEU A 84 6.84 4.80 10.57
CA LEU A 84 6.84 4.78 9.11
C LEU A 84 8.21 5.15 8.53
N VAL A 85 8.80 6.26 8.99
CA VAL A 85 10.12 6.71 8.53
C VAL A 85 11.20 5.72 8.95
N GLY A 86 11.18 5.25 10.19
CA GLY A 86 12.14 4.29 10.72
C GLY A 86 12.13 2.96 9.96
N SER A 87 10.95 2.40 9.69
CA SER A 87 10.81 1.15 8.92
C SER A 87 11.27 1.32 7.47
N SER A 88 11.00 2.48 6.85
CA SER A 88 11.46 2.80 5.49
C SER A 88 12.99 2.88 5.42
N ILE A 89 13.63 3.53 6.40
CA ILE A 89 15.10 3.61 6.48
C ILE A 89 15.70 2.23 6.71
N LEU A 90 15.10 1.43 7.60
CA LEU A 90 15.56 0.06 7.87
C LEU A 90 15.56 -0.80 6.59
N LEU A 91 14.47 -0.76 5.82
CA LEU A 91 14.36 -1.46 4.54
C LEU A 91 15.40 -0.97 3.53
N TRP A 92 15.66 0.35 3.47
CA TRP A 92 16.66 0.91 2.58
C TRP A 92 18.08 0.45 2.92
N ILE A 93 18.45 0.46 4.21
CA ILE A 93 19.75 -0.05 4.68
C ILE A 93 19.88 -1.54 4.39
N PHE A 94 18.83 -2.32 4.63
CA PHE A 94 18.83 -3.76 4.34
C PHE A 94 19.00 -4.03 2.83
N GLY A 95 18.31 -3.26 1.99
CA GLY A 95 18.45 -3.33 0.53
C GLY A 95 19.87 -2.99 0.05
N LEU A 96 20.54 -2.02 0.67
CA LEU A 96 21.95 -1.68 0.37
C LEU A 96 22.94 -2.76 0.80
N PHE A 97 22.63 -3.54 1.84
CA PHE A 97 23.53 -4.59 2.34
C PHE A 97 23.39 -5.91 1.56
N PHE A 98 22.24 -6.15 0.93
CA PHE A 98 21.93 -7.37 0.17
C PHE A 98 21.93 -7.20 -1.36
N ALA A 99 22.10 -5.97 -1.86
CA ALA A 99 22.33 -5.68 -3.28
C ALA A 99 23.83 -5.69 -3.61
#